data_AF-A0A3A4QB36-F1
#
_entry.id   AF-A0A3A4QB36-F1
#
_cell.length_a   1.000
_cell.length_b   1.000
_cell.length_c   1.000
_cell.angle_alpha   90.00
_cell.angle_beta   90.00
_cell.angle_gamma   90.00
#
_symmetry.space_group_name_H-M   'P 1'
#
loop_
_entity.id
_entity.type
_entity.pdbx_description
1 polymer ?
#
loop_
_entity_poly.entity_id
_entity_poly.type
_entity_poly.pdbx_seq_one_letter_code
_entity_poly.pdbx_strand_id
1 'polypeptide(L)'
;MTKRNRRRVLAVAGVALAGHSTLAAVIHWNGEGGNKNWSNGDNWIEDHAPGATDSAVIDDITPENTVKLNTGSVTITDLFIGDGHTLDLNGYVLTCSPSAGDGRAQFEGSVKLKGAGQNASYITCNYVVVNSRTESTLIEHLETPSNDNALETFTDPLP
;
A
#
# COMPACT_ATOMS: atom_id res chain seq x y z
N MET A 1 70.34 27.76 15.24
CA MET A 1 69.95 27.39 16.63
C MET A 1 68.53 27.86 16.88
N THR A 2 67.51 27.15 17.37
CA THR A 2 67.21 25.73 17.58
C THR A 2 65.68 25.63 17.76
N LYS A 3 65.03 24.83 16.90
CA LYS A 3 63.76 24.06 16.99
C LYS A 3 62.89 24.15 18.27
N ARG A 4 61.56 24.29 18.12
CA ARG A 4 60.56 23.32 18.65
C ARG A 4 59.13 23.47 18.10
N ASN A 5 58.61 22.33 17.65
CA ASN A 5 57.27 22.05 17.11
C ASN A 5 56.14 22.25 18.13
N ARG A 6 54.96 22.68 17.66
CA ARG A 6 53.68 22.27 18.25
C ARG A 6 52.70 21.87 17.15
N ARG A 7 52.52 20.56 17.00
CA ARG A 7 51.43 19.93 16.24
C ARG A 7 50.10 20.37 16.87
N ARG A 8 49.13 20.80 16.07
CA ARG A 8 47.72 20.77 16.46
C ARG A 8 46.95 19.95 15.45
N VAL A 9 46.23 19.01 16.03
CA VAL A 9 45.62 17.82 15.44
C VAL A 9 44.33 18.22 14.71
N LEU A 10 44.13 17.67 13.52
CA LEU A 10 42.84 17.67 12.83
C LEU A 10 41.85 16.83 13.64
N ALA A 11 40.72 17.41 14.06
CA ALA A 11 39.56 16.65 14.49
C ALA A 11 38.54 16.70 13.34
N VAL A 12 38.54 15.66 12.51
CA VAL A 12 37.41 15.37 11.63
C VAL A 12 36.35 14.74 12.52
N ALA A 13 35.31 15.50 12.87
CA ALA A 13 34.13 14.94 13.50
C ALA A 13 33.36 14.16 12.43
N GLY A 14 33.66 12.87 12.31
CA GLY A 14 32.79 11.93 11.60
C GLY A 14 31.50 11.81 12.40
N VAL A 15 30.43 12.46 11.96
CA VAL A 15 29.09 12.13 12.43
C VAL A 15 28.77 10.75 11.89
N ALA A 16 28.85 9.75 12.77
CA ALA A 16 28.26 8.45 12.49
C ALA A 16 26.75 8.66 12.42
N LEU A 17 26.20 8.69 11.21
CA LEU A 17 24.77 8.51 11.00
C LEU A 17 24.49 7.07 11.40
N ALA A 18 24.09 6.85 12.66
CA ALA A 18 23.56 5.57 13.05
C ALA A 18 22.34 5.32 12.16
N GLY A 19 22.49 4.42 11.20
CA GLY A 19 21.36 3.87 10.46
C GLY A 19 20.46 3.22 11.49
N HIS A 20 19.37 3.90 11.84
CA HIS A 20 18.30 3.27 12.56
C HIS A 20 17.72 2.27 11.57
N SER A 21 17.91 0.98 11.80
CA SER A 21 17.02 -0.01 11.22
C SER A 21 15.65 0.30 11.80
N THR A 22 14.89 1.15 11.13
CA THR A 22 13.47 1.35 11.42
C THR A 22 12.85 -0.01 11.24
N LEU A 23 12.48 -0.64 12.35
CA LEU A 23 11.67 -1.85 12.30
C LEU A 23 10.41 -1.49 11.53
N ALA A 24 10.02 -2.32 10.57
CA ALA A 24 8.75 -2.17 9.87
C ALA A 24 7.64 -2.08 10.92
N ALA A 25 6.94 -0.94 10.99
CA ALA A 25 5.80 -0.80 11.87
C ALA A 25 4.60 -1.51 11.26
N VAL A 26 3.74 -2.09 12.10
CA VAL A 26 2.44 -2.61 11.66
C VAL A 26 1.41 -1.59 12.11
N ILE A 27 0.78 -0.92 11.16
CA ILE A 27 -0.13 0.20 11.41
C ILE A 27 -1.54 -0.26 11.03
N HIS A 28 -2.44 -0.18 12.00
CA HIS A 28 -3.81 -0.65 11.87
C HIS A 28 -4.76 0.49 11.53
N TRP A 29 -5.69 0.25 10.62
CA TRP A 29 -6.80 1.15 10.37
C TRP A 29 -7.78 1.09 11.54
N ASN A 30 -8.11 2.25 12.12
CA ASN A 30 -9.14 2.39 13.14
C ASN A 30 -10.32 3.24 12.68
N GLY A 31 -10.24 3.93 11.54
CA GLY A 31 -11.35 4.71 10.96
C GLY A 31 -11.90 5.88 11.80
N GLU A 32 -11.23 6.29 12.88
CA GLU A 32 -11.76 7.27 13.84
C GLU A 32 -11.71 8.73 13.35
N GLY A 33 -10.95 9.01 12.30
CA GLY A 33 -10.73 10.34 11.73
C GLY A 33 -11.92 10.95 10.96
N GLY A 34 -13.11 10.35 11.06
CA GLY A 34 -14.37 10.90 10.54
C GLY A 34 -14.51 10.93 9.01
N ASN A 35 -13.62 10.23 8.31
CA ASN A 35 -13.66 10.09 6.85
C ASN A 35 -12.98 8.78 6.41
N LYS A 36 -12.99 8.48 5.11
CA LYS A 36 -12.49 7.22 4.53
C LYS A 36 -11.05 7.31 4.03
N ASN A 37 -10.37 8.43 4.22
CA ASN A 37 -9.14 8.72 3.50
C ASN A 37 -7.96 7.94 4.10
N TRP A 38 -7.23 7.20 3.25
CA TRP A 38 -5.96 6.55 3.59
C TRP A 38 -4.98 7.55 4.19
N SER A 39 -4.90 8.76 3.65
CA SER A 39 -3.90 9.74 4.07
C SER A 39 -4.23 10.47 5.37
N ASN A 40 -5.42 10.27 5.93
CA ASN A 40 -5.79 10.91 7.17
C ASN A 40 -5.19 10.10 8.33
N GLY A 41 -4.21 10.68 9.03
CA GLY A 41 -3.51 10.01 10.12
C GLY A 41 -4.46 9.50 11.21
N ASP A 42 -5.47 10.29 11.54
CA ASP A 42 -6.49 9.96 12.56
C ASP A 42 -7.34 8.70 12.24
N ASN A 43 -7.23 8.15 11.02
CA ASN A 43 -7.85 6.87 10.65
C ASN A 43 -6.94 5.65 10.89
N TRP A 44 -5.74 5.87 11.42
CA TRP A 44 -4.77 4.83 11.73
C TRP A 44 -4.38 4.90 13.20
N ILE A 45 -4.15 3.74 13.80
CA ILE A 45 -3.53 3.65 15.12
C ILE A 45 -2.16 4.35 15.03
N GLU A 46 -1.87 5.22 16.00
CA GLU A 46 -0.69 6.11 16.04
C GLU A 46 -0.79 7.41 15.21
N ASP A 47 -2.00 7.77 14.75
CA ASP A 47 -2.32 9.07 14.12
C ASP A 47 -1.46 9.40 12.88
N HIS A 48 -1.01 8.38 12.14
CA HIS A 48 -0.29 8.56 10.88
C HIS A 48 -0.55 7.42 9.89
N ALA A 49 -0.56 7.75 8.59
CA ALA A 49 -0.77 6.78 7.53
C ALA A 49 0.50 5.94 7.27
N PRO A 50 0.36 4.65 6.90
CA PRO A 50 1.50 3.78 6.59
C PRO A 50 2.34 4.29 5.42
N GLY A 51 3.66 4.25 5.60
CA GLY A 51 4.66 4.56 4.58
C GLY A 51 5.37 3.33 4.01
N ALA A 52 6.40 3.57 3.21
CA ALA A 52 7.12 2.54 2.43
C ALA A 52 7.80 1.45 3.27
N THR A 53 8.01 1.68 4.56
CA THR A 53 8.61 0.71 5.48
C THR A 53 7.58 -0.06 6.30
N ASP A 54 6.31 0.34 6.25
CA ASP A 54 5.30 -0.11 7.20
C ASP A 54 4.37 -1.14 6.55
N SER A 55 3.76 -1.99 7.36
CA SER A 55 2.70 -2.89 6.95
C SER A 55 1.35 -2.29 7.33
N ALA A 56 0.39 -2.29 6.41
CA ALA A 56 -0.95 -1.79 6.64
C ALA A 56 -1.89 -2.95 6.97
N VAL A 57 -2.64 -2.84 8.08
CA VAL A 57 -3.64 -3.82 8.49
C VAL A 57 -5.01 -3.14 8.55
N ILE A 58 -5.98 -3.68 7.82
CA ILE A 58 -7.36 -3.19 7.77
C ILE A 58 -8.26 -4.32 8.26
N ASP A 59 -8.55 -4.37 9.56
CA ASP A 59 -9.24 -5.49 10.20
C ASP A 59 -10.35 -5.13 11.19
N ASP A 60 -10.61 -3.84 11.43
CA ASP A 60 -11.77 -3.34 12.19
C ASP A 60 -12.82 -2.71 11.27
N ILE A 61 -14.03 -3.29 11.25
CA ILE A 61 -15.15 -2.81 10.44
C ILE A 61 -15.86 -1.60 11.05
N THR A 62 -15.53 -1.24 12.29
CA THR A 62 -16.12 -0.11 13.01
C THR A 62 -15.05 0.90 13.41
N PRO A 63 -15.35 2.21 13.35
CA PRO A 63 -16.54 2.85 12.80
C PRO A 63 -16.61 2.88 11.26
N GLU A 64 -15.53 2.59 10.54
CA GLU A 64 -15.48 2.72 9.08
C GLU A 64 -14.75 1.54 8.42
N ASN A 65 -15.49 0.75 7.63
CA ASN A 65 -14.97 -0.42 6.93
C ASN A 65 -14.47 -0.13 5.50
N THR A 66 -14.58 1.11 5.03
CA THR A 66 -14.11 1.53 3.71
C THR A 66 -12.85 2.40 3.83
N VAL A 67 -11.77 1.94 3.22
CA VAL A 67 -10.53 2.72 3.08
C VAL A 67 -10.43 3.21 1.64
N LYS A 68 -10.19 4.51 1.46
CA LYS A 68 -10.06 5.17 0.16
C LYS A 68 -8.67 5.74 -0.02
N LEU A 69 -7.96 5.29 -1.05
CA LEU A 69 -6.67 5.83 -1.44
C LEU A 69 -6.88 7.22 -2.09
N ASN A 70 -6.56 8.30 -1.36
CA ASN A 70 -6.93 9.67 -1.76
C ASN A 70 -5.74 10.58 -2.09
N THR A 71 -4.50 10.09 -2.02
CA THR A 71 -3.28 10.90 -2.16
C THR A 71 -2.38 10.54 -3.33
N GLY A 72 -2.81 9.66 -4.22
CA GLY A 72 -1.93 9.10 -5.25
C GLY A 72 -1.57 7.65 -4.96
N SER A 73 -0.65 7.11 -5.76
CA SER A 73 -0.11 5.78 -5.53
C SER A 73 0.75 5.72 -4.27
N VAL A 74 0.63 4.63 -3.52
CA VAL A 74 1.30 4.42 -2.23
C VAL A 74 2.15 3.17 -2.28
N THR A 75 3.27 3.19 -1.57
CA THR A 75 4.13 2.01 -1.34
C THR A 75 4.14 1.69 0.14
N ILE A 76 3.99 0.40 0.47
CA ILE A 76 4.07 -0.18 1.81
C ILE A 76 4.84 -1.51 1.74
N THR A 77 5.14 -2.12 2.89
CA THR A 77 5.80 -3.43 2.96
C THR A 77 4.81 -4.55 2.66
N ASP A 78 3.73 -4.64 3.43
CA ASP A 78 2.67 -5.64 3.31
C ASP A 78 1.28 -5.03 3.50
N LEU A 79 0.27 -5.67 2.91
CA LEU A 79 -1.13 -5.34 3.07
C LEU A 79 -1.90 -6.53 3.65
N PHE A 80 -2.64 -6.31 4.72
CA PHE A 80 -3.68 -7.22 5.20
C PHE A 80 -5.04 -6.54 5.16
N ILE A 81 -6.05 -7.24 4.61
CA ILE A 81 -7.44 -6.81 4.67
C ILE A 81 -8.31 -7.94 5.20
N GLY A 82 -9.00 -7.69 6.31
CA GLY A 82 -9.92 -8.61 6.97
C GLY A 82 -11.32 -8.63 6.35
N ASP A 83 -12.15 -9.53 6.85
CA ASP A 83 -13.51 -9.77 6.35
C ASP A 83 -14.40 -8.52 6.44
N GLY A 84 -15.23 -8.29 5.42
CA GLY A 84 -16.23 -7.21 5.40
C GLY A 84 -15.71 -5.82 4.98
N HIS A 85 -14.44 -5.70 4.61
CA HIS A 85 -13.81 -4.42 4.27
C HIS A 85 -13.85 -4.11 2.77
N THR A 86 -13.77 -2.81 2.46
CA THR A 86 -13.60 -2.33 1.09
C THR A 86 -12.35 -1.45 1.00
N LEU A 87 -11.43 -1.79 0.09
CA LEU A 87 -10.35 -0.89 -0.32
C LEU A 87 -10.67 -0.28 -1.68
N ASP A 88 -10.94 1.02 -1.69
CA ASP A 88 -11.14 1.83 -2.88
C ASP A 88 -9.81 2.50 -3.28
N LEU A 89 -9.20 1.99 -4.34
CA LEU A 89 -7.95 2.50 -4.89
C LEU A 89 -8.14 3.83 -5.61
N ASN A 90 -9.37 4.21 -5.95
CA ASN A 90 -9.72 5.53 -6.49
C ASN A 90 -8.78 6.03 -7.62
N GLY A 91 -8.44 5.15 -8.56
CA GLY A 91 -7.63 5.48 -9.73
C GLY A 91 -6.11 5.44 -9.50
N TYR A 92 -5.67 4.92 -8.35
CA TYR A 92 -4.27 4.84 -7.95
C TYR A 92 -3.79 3.39 -7.79
N VAL A 93 -2.48 3.25 -7.56
CA VAL A 93 -1.81 1.96 -7.36
C VAL A 93 -1.33 1.85 -5.92
N LEU A 94 -1.57 0.70 -5.28
CA LEU A 94 -0.92 0.33 -4.03
C LEU A 94 0.14 -0.72 -4.32
N THR A 95 1.39 -0.46 -3.93
CA THR A 95 2.52 -1.38 -4.14
C THR A 95 3.01 -1.94 -2.81
N CYS A 96 3.09 -3.27 -2.68
CA CYS A 96 3.85 -3.93 -1.62
C CYS A 96 5.29 -4.12 -2.09
N SER A 97 6.24 -3.37 -1.55
CA SER A 97 7.66 -3.45 -1.91
C SER A 97 8.54 -3.32 -0.67
N PRO A 98 8.79 -4.41 0.07
CA PRO A 98 9.73 -4.43 1.17
C PRO A 98 11.13 -4.06 0.69
N SER A 99 11.89 -3.35 1.53
CA SER A 99 13.32 -3.12 1.31
C SER A 99 14.18 -4.39 1.40
N ALA A 100 13.61 -5.52 1.87
CA ALA A 100 14.34 -6.74 2.19
C ALA A 100 13.64 -8.07 1.82
N GLY A 101 12.55 -8.09 1.02
CA GLY A 101 11.84 -9.34 0.72
C GLY A 101 10.49 -9.25 0.00
N ASP A 102 9.71 -10.33 0.17
CA ASP A 102 8.50 -10.72 -0.55
C ASP A 102 7.24 -9.94 -0.12
N GLY A 103 6.99 -8.76 -0.71
CA GLY A 103 5.80 -7.95 -0.39
C GLY A 103 4.50 -8.71 -0.63
N ARG A 104 3.63 -8.78 0.38
CA ARG A 104 2.41 -9.59 0.32
C ARG A 104 1.16 -8.75 0.48
N ALA A 105 0.14 -9.06 -0.33
CA ALA A 105 -1.24 -8.72 -0.04
C ALA A 105 -1.99 -9.96 0.46
N GLN A 106 -2.61 -9.88 1.63
CA GLN A 106 -3.44 -10.93 2.21
C GLN A 106 -4.89 -10.44 2.37
N PHE A 107 -5.83 -11.26 1.91
CA PHE A 107 -7.26 -10.99 2.00
C PHE A 107 -7.94 -12.11 2.78
N GLU A 108 -8.73 -11.76 3.79
CA GLU A 108 -9.50 -12.73 4.57
C GLU A 108 -11.01 -12.51 4.42
N GLY A 109 -11.74 -13.60 4.21
CA GLY A 109 -13.19 -13.56 4.01
C GLY A 109 -13.61 -12.77 2.76
N SER A 110 -14.64 -11.94 2.94
CA SER A 110 -15.31 -11.15 1.91
C SER A 110 -14.71 -9.73 1.85
N VAL A 111 -13.66 -9.56 1.05
CA VAL A 111 -13.04 -8.25 0.78
C VAL A 111 -13.51 -7.71 -0.58
N LYS A 112 -13.74 -6.40 -0.65
CA LYS A 112 -14.02 -5.69 -1.91
C LYS A 112 -12.85 -4.79 -2.29
N LEU A 113 -12.33 -4.97 -3.50
CA LEU A 113 -11.41 -4.01 -4.11
C LEU A 113 -12.18 -3.18 -5.13
N LYS A 114 -12.07 -1.85 -5.05
CA LYS A 114 -12.67 -0.94 -6.03
C LYS A 114 -11.58 -0.15 -6.72
N GLY A 115 -11.72 0.01 -8.04
CA GLY A 115 -11.02 1.04 -8.79
C GLY A 115 -12.04 2.11 -9.18
N ALA A 116 -11.81 3.36 -8.78
CA ALA A 116 -12.64 4.48 -9.23
C ALA A 116 -11.76 5.57 -9.85
N GLY A 117 -11.73 5.66 -11.18
CA GLY A 117 -10.98 6.69 -11.89
C GLY A 117 -10.88 6.38 -13.37
N GLN A 118 -10.43 7.35 -14.17
CA GLN A 118 -10.12 7.15 -15.61
C GLN A 118 -8.88 6.26 -15.82
N ASN A 119 -8.13 5.98 -14.75
CA ASN A 119 -6.89 5.22 -14.77
C ASN A 119 -7.11 3.84 -14.17
N ALA A 120 -6.38 2.87 -14.71
CA ALA A 120 -6.38 1.53 -14.18
C ALA A 120 -5.84 1.50 -12.74
N SER A 121 -6.59 0.86 -11.85
CA SER A 121 -6.27 0.73 -10.42
C SER A 121 -5.80 -0.67 -10.13
N TYR A 122 -4.63 -0.82 -9.49
CA TYR A 122 -4.04 -2.13 -9.21
C TYR A 122 -3.42 -2.18 -7.81
N ILE A 123 -3.40 -3.39 -7.25
CA ILE A 123 -2.50 -3.75 -6.16
C ILE A 123 -1.33 -4.51 -6.79
N THR A 124 -0.10 -4.09 -6.51
CA THR A 124 1.12 -4.72 -7.02
C THR A 124 1.94 -5.24 -5.86
N CYS A 125 1.93 -6.55 -5.64
CA CYS A 125 2.66 -7.22 -4.56
C CYS A 125 3.30 -8.49 -5.13
N ASN A 126 4.40 -8.96 -4.55
CA ASN A 126 5.08 -10.17 -5.00
C ASN A 126 4.21 -11.42 -4.76
N TYR A 127 3.40 -11.41 -3.69
CA TYR A 127 2.50 -12.49 -3.34
C TYR A 127 1.11 -11.96 -3.04
N VAL A 128 0.11 -12.70 -3.50
CA VAL A 128 -1.28 -12.49 -3.13
C VAL A 128 -1.78 -13.75 -2.44
N VAL A 129 -2.24 -13.62 -1.21
CA VAL A 129 -2.83 -14.70 -0.41
C VAL A 129 -4.30 -14.39 -0.22
N VAL A 130 -5.15 -15.32 -0.66
CA VAL A 130 -6.59 -15.26 -0.47
C VAL A 130 -6.98 -16.36 0.52
N ASN A 131 -7.28 -15.98 1.76
CA ASN A 131 -7.60 -16.89 2.85
C ASN A 131 -9.06 -16.69 3.28
N SER A 132 -9.98 -17.25 2.52
CA SER A 132 -11.42 -17.15 2.81
C SER A 132 -11.99 -18.46 3.37
N ARG A 133 -12.67 -18.37 4.51
CA ARG A 133 -13.48 -19.47 5.08
C ARG A 133 -14.91 -19.48 4.54
N THR A 134 -15.34 -18.38 3.93
CA THR A 134 -16.57 -18.29 3.14
C THR A 134 -16.22 -18.56 1.67
N GLU A 135 -17.09 -19.21 0.92
CA GLU A 135 -16.82 -19.73 -0.43
C GLU A 135 -16.51 -18.65 -1.49
N SER A 136 -16.36 -17.37 -1.14
CA SER A 136 -16.14 -16.30 -2.11
C SER A 136 -15.27 -15.18 -1.55
N THR A 137 -14.05 -15.07 -2.09
CA THR A 137 -13.37 -13.77 -2.21
C THR A 137 -13.70 -13.23 -3.58
N LEU A 138 -14.53 -12.20 -3.63
CA LEU A 138 -14.96 -11.57 -4.88
C LEU A 138 -14.01 -10.42 -5.20
N ILE A 139 -13.00 -10.69 -6.03
CA ILE A 139 -12.16 -9.65 -6.63
C ILE A 139 -12.87 -9.18 -7.91
N GLU A 140 -13.79 -8.22 -7.78
CA GLU A 140 -14.42 -7.58 -8.93
C GLU A 140 -13.49 -6.50 -9.50
N HIS A 141 -12.80 -6.81 -10.60
CA HIS A 141 -12.26 -5.78 -11.47
C HIS A 141 -13.40 -5.23 -12.34
N LEU A 142 -13.99 -4.10 -11.95
CA LEU A 142 -14.92 -3.38 -12.80
C LEU A 142 -14.10 -2.52 -13.77
N GLU A 143 -13.80 -3.06 -14.96
CA GLU A 143 -13.51 -2.18 -16.08
C GLU A 143 -14.74 -1.30 -16.28
N THR A 144 -14.63 0.00 -16.01
CA THR A 144 -15.55 0.92 -16.69
C THR A 144 -15.29 0.71 -18.17
N PRO A 145 -16.28 0.35 -19.00
CA PRO A 145 -16.04 0.20 -20.42
C PRO A 145 -15.45 1.50 -20.91
N SER A 146 -14.16 1.47 -21.26
CA SER A 146 -13.64 2.43 -22.21
C SER A 146 -14.45 2.21 -23.48
N ASN A 147 -14.77 3.28 -24.19
CA ASN A 147 -15.78 3.28 -25.25
C ASN A 147 -15.30 2.57 -26.52
N ASP A 148 -14.77 1.35 -26.41
CA ASP A 148 -14.34 0.53 -27.52
C ASP A 148 -15.56 -0.12 -28.17
N ASN A 149 -16.20 0.67 -29.02
CA ASN A 149 -16.95 0.18 -30.18
C ASN A 149 -16.04 -0.56 -31.18
N ALA A 150 -15.11 -1.40 -30.72
CA ALA A 150 -14.42 -2.36 -31.54
C ALA A 150 -15.25 -3.65 -31.55
N LEU A 151 -16.37 -3.60 -32.28
CA LEU A 151 -16.96 -4.80 -32.88
C LEU A 151 -15.91 -5.35 -33.85
N GLU A 152 -14.97 -6.16 -33.35
CA GLU A 152 -14.16 -7.00 -34.22
C GLU A 152 -15.09 -8.06 -34.82
N THR A 153 -15.64 -7.74 -35.99
CA THR A 153 -16.30 -8.71 -36.84
C THR A 153 -15.24 -9.70 -37.31
N PHE A 154 -15.15 -10.85 -36.63
CA PHE A 154 -14.48 -12.02 -37.15
C PHE A 154 -15.27 -12.53 -38.37
N THR A 155 -14.92 -12.04 -39.56
CA THR A 155 -15.30 -12.73 -40.79
C THR A 155 -14.36 -13.92 -40.95
N ASP A 156 -14.87 -15.09 -40.61
CA ASP A 156 -14.25 -16.38 -40.91
C ASP A 156 -14.17 -16.54 -42.44
N PRO A 157 -13.01 -16.85 -43.05
CA PRO A 157 -12.98 -17.19 -44.47
C PRO A 157 -13.60 -18.58 -44.67
N LEU A 158 -14.73 -18.61 -45.37
CA LEU A 158 -15.40 -19.83 -45.84
C LEU A 158 -14.48 -20.69 -46.74
N PRO A 159 -14.71 -22.02 -46.80
CA PRO A 159 -13.73 -23.04 -47.22
C PRO A 159 -13.26 -22.97 -48.68
#